data_AF-A0A8I0IEK2-F1
#
_entry.id   AF-A0A8I0IEK2-F1
#
_cell.length_a   1.000
_cell.length_b   1.000
_cell.length_c   1.000
_cell.angle_alpha   90.00
_cell.angle_beta   90.00
_cell.angle_gamma   90.00
#
_symmetry.space_group_name_H-M   'P 1'
#
loop_
_entity.id
_entity.type
_entity.pdbx_description
1 polymer ?
#
loop_
_entity_poly.entity_id
_entity_poly.type
_entity_poly.pdbx_seq_one_letter_code
_entity_poly.pdbx_strand_id
1 'polypeptide(L)'
;MTGAEESRSASRDGQPAGLEAERVQLRAIGRLLYPTLNSEHDRVEMQVSVAGGVLAGRTRVHRLDGSLESIIGPVDAFEAAEVLRGAMHRRDAGTWFTAVFTVTAAGKMSASYDYDHEPELGHFLADAYRADLARFPRTPENTPHWLAAILAGAPTRHDRK
;
A
#
# COMPACT_ATOMS: atom_id res chain seq x y z
N MET A 1 31.41 -11.14 45.63
CA MET A 1 32.44 -11.14 44.57
C MET A 1 32.43 -12.52 43.93
N THR A 2 32.06 -12.75 42.68
CA THR A 2 31.87 -11.85 41.53
C THR A 2 31.13 -12.64 40.44
N GLY A 3 30.16 -11.99 39.78
CA GLY A 3 29.87 -12.22 38.36
C GLY A 3 28.77 -13.24 38.02
N ALA A 4 27.52 -12.90 38.31
CA ALA A 4 26.38 -13.42 37.55
C ALA A 4 25.77 -12.23 36.79
N GLU A 5 26.27 -11.95 35.59
CA GLU A 5 25.70 -10.95 34.70
C GLU A 5 25.77 -11.43 33.24
N GLU A 6 24.62 -11.24 32.58
CA GLU A 6 24.43 -11.10 31.14
C GLU A 6 24.52 -12.35 30.26
N SER A 7 23.50 -13.20 30.40
CA SER A 7 22.87 -13.82 29.22
C SER A 7 22.27 -12.73 28.34
N ARG A 8 23.10 -12.16 27.45
CA ARG A 8 22.69 -11.24 26.40
C ARG A 8 21.90 -12.05 25.36
N SER A 9 20.59 -12.16 25.58
CA SER A 9 19.66 -12.66 24.57
C SER A 9 19.77 -11.78 23.34
N ALA A 10 20.37 -12.33 22.29
CA ALA A 10 20.49 -11.70 20.99
C ALA A 10 19.09 -11.26 20.48
N SER A 11 18.98 -9.97 20.22
CA SER A 11 17.80 -9.32 19.66
C SER A 11 17.41 -10.00 18.34
N ARG A 12 16.16 -10.46 18.24
CA ARG A 12 15.55 -10.84 16.97
C ARG A 12 15.39 -9.57 16.12
N ASP A 13 16.12 -9.54 15.01
CA ASP A 13 16.00 -8.70 13.81
C ASP A 13 15.40 -7.29 13.97
N GLY A 14 16.29 -6.29 13.89
CA GLY A 14 15.98 -4.86 13.95
C GLY A 14 15.26 -4.31 12.72
N GLN A 15 14.06 -4.80 12.44
CA GLN A 15 13.15 -4.09 11.55
C GLN A 15 12.63 -2.83 12.24
N PRO A 16 12.64 -1.68 11.56
CA PRO A 16 12.01 -0.48 12.09
C PRO A 16 10.51 -0.76 12.32
N ALA A 17 9.96 -0.24 13.41
CA ALA A 17 8.54 -0.38 13.76
C ALA A 17 7.83 0.98 13.70
N GLY A 18 6.51 0.97 13.47
CA GLY A 18 5.68 2.17 13.45
C GLY A 18 6.14 3.20 12.41
N LEU A 19 6.13 4.49 12.78
CA LEU A 19 6.43 5.61 11.90
C LEU A 19 7.77 5.50 11.16
N GLU A 20 8.79 4.85 11.73
CA GLU A 20 10.07 4.67 11.03
C GLU A 20 9.97 3.61 9.94
N ALA A 21 9.21 2.54 10.16
CA ALA A 21 8.92 1.54 9.14
C ALA A 21 8.20 2.17 7.95
N GLU A 22 7.21 3.01 8.24
CA GLU A 22 6.47 3.78 7.23
C GLU A 22 7.42 4.68 6.43
N ARG A 23 8.28 5.45 7.11
CA ARG A 23 9.26 6.35 6.47
C ARG A 23 10.25 5.60 5.59
N VAL A 24 10.71 4.42 6.01
CA VAL A 24 11.63 3.59 5.22
C VAL A 24 10.97 3.16 3.92
N GLN A 25 9.74 2.66 3.96
CA GLN A 25 9.06 2.20 2.75
C GLN A 25 8.66 3.37 1.84
N LEU A 26 8.21 4.48 2.40
CA LEU A 26 7.95 5.70 1.62
C LEU A 26 9.19 6.17 0.87
N ARG A 27 10.35 6.24 1.52
CA ARG A 27 11.62 6.59 0.85
C ARG A 27 12.01 5.57 -0.23
N ALA A 28 11.78 4.28 0.02
CA ALA A 28 12.06 3.23 -0.95
C ALA A 28 11.20 3.39 -2.22
N ILE A 29 9.89 3.59 -2.07
CA ILE A 29 8.95 3.82 -3.18
C ILE A 29 9.41 5.04 -4.00
N GLY A 30 9.71 6.17 -3.34
CA GLY A 30 10.19 7.38 -4.02
C GLY A 30 11.45 7.14 -4.84
N ARG A 31 12.44 6.44 -4.27
CA ARG A 31 13.71 6.10 -4.93
C ARG A 31 13.51 5.15 -6.12
N LEU A 32 12.55 4.25 -6.05
CA LEU A 32 12.27 3.27 -7.10
C LEU A 32 11.47 3.87 -8.25
N LEU A 33 10.56 4.81 -7.96
CA LEU A 33 9.77 5.50 -8.98
C LEU A 33 10.53 6.63 -9.68
N TYR A 34 11.41 7.35 -8.99
CA TYR A 34 12.12 8.49 -9.59
C TYR A 34 12.86 8.16 -10.91
N PRO A 35 13.57 7.03 -11.06
CA PRO A 35 14.25 6.65 -12.30
C PRO A 35 13.34 6.37 -13.51
N THR A 36 12.02 6.27 -13.32
CA THR A 36 11.08 6.14 -14.44
C THR A 36 10.84 7.47 -15.16
N LEU A 37 11.30 8.58 -14.56
CA LEU A 37 11.20 9.92 -15.14
C LEU A 37 12.41 10.23 -16.04
N ASN A 38 12.17 11.02 -17.08
CA ASN A 38 13.18 11.60 -17.95
C ASN A 38 12.88 13.08 -18.17
N SER A 39 13.60 13.76 -19.07
CA SER A 39 13.44 15.20 -19.32
C SER A 39 12.06 15.62 -19.81
N GLU A 40 11.27 14.70 -20.38
CA GLU A 40 9.95 14.97 -20.96
C GLU A 40 8.83 14.80 -19.94
N HIS A 41 9.14 14.36 -18.72
CA HIS A 41 8.16 13.98 -17.70
C HIS A 41 8.05 15.03 -16.58
N ASP A 42 6.81 15.31 -16.14
CA ASP A 42 6.53 16.14 -14.96
C ASP A 42 6.49 15.29 -13.68
N ARG A 43 5.82 14.13 -13.74
CA ARG A 43 5.62 13.24 -12.58
C ARG A 43 5.25 11.82 -13.00
N VAL A 44 5.49 10.88 -12.08
CA VAL A 44 5.01 9.49 -12.15
C VAL A 44 4.04 9.27 -11.01
N GLU A 45 2.93 8.59 -11.31
CA GLU A 45 1.90 8.19 -10.37
C GLU A 45 1.80 6.66 -10.37
N MET A 46 1.95 6.05 -9.20
CA MET A 46 1.71 4.64 -8.97
C MET A 46 0.48 4.48 -8.08
N GLN A 47 -0.59 3.93 -8.64
CA GLN A 47 -1.76 3.51 -7.90
C GLN A 47 -1.65 2.01 -7.59
N VAL A 48 -1.92 1.63 -6.35
CA VAL A 48 -1.96 0.25 -5.89
C VAL A 48 -3.22 0.00 -5.09
N SER A 49 -3.89 -1.12 -5.36
CA SER A 49 -5.01 -1.64 -4.57
C SER A 49 -4.67 -3.03 -4.07
N VAL A 50 -4.93 -3.30 -2.80
CA VAL A 50 -4.55 -4.57 -2.14
C VAL A 50 -5.67 -5.07 -1.24
N ALA A 51 -6.02 -6.35 -1.36
CA ALA A 51 -6.85 -7.07 -0.42
C ALA A 51 -6.44 -8.54 -0.37
N GLY A 52 -6.20 -9.07 0.83
CA GLY A 52 -6.06 -10.52 1.04
C GLY A 52 -4.93 -11.20 0.27
N GLY A 53 -3.84 -10.48 -0.02
CA GLY A 53 -2.71 -10.97 -0.81
C GLY A 53 -2.90 -10.87 -2.33
N VAL A 54 -4.03 -10.34 -2.79
CA VAL A 54 -4.21 -9.91 -4.17
C VAL A 54 -3.78 -8.46 -4.28
N LEU A 55 -2.91 -8.16 -5.24
CA LEU A 55 -2.46 -6.80 -5.56
C LEU A 55 -2.84 -6.47 -7.00
N ALA A 56 -3.37 -5.26 -7.19
CA ALA A 56 -3.55 -4.66 -8.50
C ALA A 56 -2.81 -3.32 -8.54
N GLY A 57 -1.99 -3.14 -9.58
CA GLY A 57 -1.12 -1.98 -9.72
C GLY A 57 -1.27 -1.30 -11.07
N ARG A 58 -1.12 0.02 -11.10
CA ARG A 58 -1.02 0.80 -12.33
C ARG A 58 -0.01 1.92 -12.12
N THR A 59 0.90 2.07 -13.07
CA THR A 59 1.85 3.19 -13.08
C THR A 59 1.63 4.03 -14.31
N ARG A 60 1.60 5.36 -14.12
CA ARG A 60 1.44 6.32 -15.19
C ARG A 60 2.46 7.43 -15.09
N VAL A 61 2.97 7.87 -16.24
CA VAL A 61 3.86 9.02 -16.33
C VAL A 61 3.14 10.15 -17.03
N HIS A 62 3.13 11.31 -16.39
CA HIS A 62 2.59 12.54 -16.94
C HIS A 62 3.72 13.29 -17.63
N ARG A 63 3.51 13.65 -18.90
CA ARG A 63 4.47 14.38 -19.71
C ARG A 63 4.26 15.89 -19.61
N LEU A 64 5.29 16.65 -19.94
CA LEU A 64 5.25 18.12 -19.98
C LEU A 64 4.28 18.66 -21.03
N ASP A 65 4.03 17.89 -22.10
CA ASP A 65 3.04 18.22 -23.14
C ASP A 65 1.58 17.93 -22.72
N GLY A 66 1.37 17.47 -21.49
CA GLY A 66 0.06 17.11 -20.94
C GLY A 66 -0.40 15.69 -21.27
N SER A 67 0.34 14.94 -22.09
CA SER A 67 0.03 13.54 -22.39
C SER A 67 0.29 12.63 -21.18
N LEU A 68 -0.40 11.49 -21.18
CA LEU A 68 -0.33 10.48 -20.13
C LEU A 68 0.05 9.15 -20.74
N GLU A 69 1.11 8.53 -20.22
CA GLU A 69 1.55 7.20 -20.62
C GLU A 69 1.33 6.21 -19.49
N SER A 70 0.79 5.03 -19.80
CA SER A 70 0.81 3.90 -18.86
C SER A 70 2.07 3.08 -19.11
N ILE A 71 2.84 2.84 -18.05
CA ILE A 71 4.08 2.07 -18.10
C ILE A 71 3.98 0.85 -17.19
N ILE A 72 4.88 -0.11 -17.40
CA ILE A 72 5.13 -1.16 -16.41
C ILE A 72 5.92 -0.51 -15.27
N GLY A 73 5.33 -0.50 -14.07
CA GLY A 73 5.99 0.05 -12.87
C GLY A 73 7.05 -0.91 -12.31
N PRO A 74 8.01 -0.41 -11.51
CA PRO A 74 8.99 -1.25 -10.84
C PRO A 74 8.31 -2.22 -9.86
N VAL A 75 8.61 -3.52 -9.96
CA VAL A 75 8.04 -4.55 -9.07
C VAL A 75 8.34 -4.25 -7.60
N ASP A 76 9.59 -3.92 -7.29
CA ASP A 76 10.05 -3.55 -5.95
C ASP A 76 9.26 -2.37 -5.34
N ALA A 77 8.69 -1.48 -6.16
CA ALA A 77 7.89 -0.37 -5.67
C ALA A 77 6.51 -0.85 -5.17
N PHE A 78 5.92 -1.84 -5.85
CA PHE A 78 4.69 -2.49 -5.40
C PHE A 78 4.94 -3.32 -4.13
N GLU A 79 6.06 -4.04 -4.05
CA GLU A 79 6.45 -4.78 -2.85
C GLU A 79 6.65 -3.84 -1.65
N ALA A 80 7.36 -2.72 -1.85
CA ALA A 80 7.53 -1.70 -0.81
C ALA A 80 6.18 -1.12 -0.35
N ALA A 81 5.22 -0.96 -1.26
CA ALA A 81 3.87 -0.52 -0.91
C ALA A 81 3.10 -1.57 -0.07
N GLU A 82 3.27 -2.87 -0.33
CA GLU A 82 2.68 -3.93 0.52
C GLU A 82 3.29 -3.95 1.92
N VAL A 83 4.60 -3.74 2.05
CA VAL A 83 5.26 -3.63 3.36
C VAL A 83 4.78 -2.38 4.09
N LEU A 84 4.66 -1.24 3.39
CA LEU A 84 4.09 -0.01 3.94
C LEU A 84 2.65 -0.23 4.44
N ARG A 85 1.83 -0.98 3.69
CA ARG A 85 0.46 -1.33 4.07
C ARG A 85 0.41 -2.03 5.42
N GLY A 86 1.33 -2.97 5.66
CA GLY A 86 1.46 -3.67 6.92
C GLY A 86 1.92 -2.74 8.06
N ALA A 87 2.90 -1.88 7.79
CA ALA A 87 3.40 -0.91 8.78
C ALA A 87 2.35 0.12 9.21
N MET A 88 1.46 0.51 8.29
CA MET A 88 0.37 1.46 8.52
C MET A 88 -0.89 0.84 9.14
N HIS A 89 -0.85 -0.45 9.49
CA HIS A 89 -1.97 -1.08 10.17
C HIS A 89 -2.24 -0.41 11.51
N ARG A 90 -3.50 -0.02 11.72
CA ARG A 90 -4.01 0.52 12.96
C ARG A 90 -4.94 -0.50 13.60
N ARG A 91 -4.75 -0.74 14.89
CA ARG A 91 -5.68 -1.52 15.70
C ARG A 91 -7.09 -0.96 15.50
N ASP A 92 -8.06 -1.85 15.31
CA ASP A 92 -9.50 -1.54 15.16
C ASP A 92 -9.91 -0.81 13.87
N ALA A 93 -9.00 -0.15 13.15
CA ALA A 93 -9.28 0.54 11.89
C ALA A 93 -8.74 -0.18 10.65
N GLY A 94 -7.99 -1.27 10.82
CA GLY A 94 -7.41 -2.02 9.72
C GLY A 94 -6.27 -1.27 9.04
N THR A 95 -6.18 -1.37 7.72
CA THR A 95 -5.22 -0.64 6.88
C THR A 95 -5.89 -0.21 5.57
N TRP A 96 -5.24 0.63 4.76
CA TRP A 96 -5.81 1.15 3.52
C TRP A 96 -6.07 0.06 2.48
N PHE A 97 -7.02 0.28 1.59
CA PHE A 97 -7.31 -0.59 0.44
C PHE A 97 -6.65 -0.10 -0.85
N THR A 98 -6.55 1.22 -1.03
CA THR A 98 -5.90 1.84 -2.18
C THR A 98 -4.90 2.89 -1.71
N ALA A 99 -3.74 2.95 -2.35
CA ALA A 99 -2.78 4.03 -2.19
C ALA A 99 -2.38 4.59 -3.55
N VAL A 100 -2.11 5.89 -3.59
CA VAL A 100 -1.55 6.57 -4.76
C VAL A 100 -0.26 7.26 -4.34
N PHE A 101 0.84 6.91 -4.98
CA PHE A 101 2.15 7.50 -4.77
C PHE A 101 2.50 8.36 -5.98
N THR A 102 2.93 9.59 -5.73
CA THR A 102 3.34 10.52 -6.80
C THR A 102 4.78 10.96 -6.55
N VAL A 103 5.62 10.87 -7.57
CA VAL A 103 6.97 11.44 -7.57
C VAL A 103 7.08 12.43 -8.71
N THR A 104 7.49 13.67 -8.41
CA THR A 104 7.71 14.72 -9.42
C THR A 104 9.15 14.70 -9.94
N ALA A 105 9.39 15.32 -11.10
CA ALA A 105 10.72 15.49 -11.68
C ALA A 105 11.68 16.27 -10.76
N ALA A 106 11.14 17.13 -9.89
CA ALA A 106 11.88 17.83 -8.83
C ALA A 106 12.26 16.92 -7.63
N GLY A 107 11.92 15.63 -7.66
CA GLY A 107 12.22 14.68 -6.60
C GLY A 107 11.28 14.75 -5.40
N LYS A 108 10.16 15.49 -5.49
CA LYS A 108 9.16 15.54 -4.42
C LYS A 108 8.27 14.30 -4.48
N MET A 109 8.11 13.64 -3.35
CA MET A 109 7.19 12.52 -3.20
C MET A 109 5.97 12.90 -2.34
N SER A 110 4.80 12.42 -2.73
CA SER A 110 3.56 12.46 -1.94
C SER A 110 2.83 11.12 -2.01
N ALA A 111 1.98 10.85 -1.01
CA ALA A 111 1.13 9.68 -0.97
C ALA A 111 -0.27 10.05 -0.47
N SER A 112 -1.29 9.39 -1.02
CA SER A 112 -2.67 9.42 -0.51
C SER A 112 -3.18 8.01 -0.32
N TYR A 113 -4.04 7.82 0.68
CA TYR A 113 -4.54 6.50 1.08
C TYR A 113 -6.05 6.52 1.20
N ASP A 114 -6.70 5.48 0.69
CA ASP A 114 -8.12 5.26 0.78
C ASP A 114 -8.41 4.01 1.63
N TYR A 115 -9.13 4.21 2.73
CA TYR A 115 -9.52 3.16 3.67
C TYR A 115 -10.97 2.73 3.49
N ASP A 116 -11.75 3.49 2.71
CA ASP A 116 -13.20 3.58 2.88
C ASP A 116 -13.97 3.32 1.59
N HIS A 117 -13.32 3.41 0.42
CA HIS A 117 -13.94 3.04 -0.85
C HIS A 117 -13.48 1.67 -1.34
N GLU A 118 -14.40 0.94 -1.96
CA GLU A 118 -14.11 -0.32 -2.64
C GLU A 118 -13.13 -0.06 -3.80
N PRO A 119 -11.99 -0.79 -3.88
CA PRO A 119 -11.03 -0.66 -4.97
C PRO A 119 -11.67 -0.66 -6.35
N GLU A 120 -11.30 0.33 -7.17
CA GLU A 120 -11.71 0.37 -8.58
C GLU A 120 -10.75 -0.39 -9.49
N LEU A 121 -9.46 -0.39 -9.14
CA LEU A 121 -8.41 -1.02 -9.92
C LEU A 121 -8.25 -2.48 -9.51
N GLY A 122 -8.41 -3.40 -10.46
CA GLY A 122 -8.17 -4.82 -10.27
C GLY A 122 -9.45 -5.65 -10.29
N HIS A 123 -9.36 -6.85 -9.72
CA HIS A 123 -10.47 -7.75 -9.51
C HIS A 123 -10.26 -8.49 -8.19
N PHE A 124 -11.05 -8.13 -7.18
CA PHE A 124 -10.99 -8.74 -5.86
C PHE A 124 -12.27 -9.52 -5.61
N LEU A 125 -12.13 -10.81 -5.29
CA LEU A 125 -13.25 -11.65 -4.88
C LEU A 125 -13.57 -11.40 -3.39
N ALA A 126 -14.78 -11.77 -2.98
CA ALA A 126 -15.20 -11.67 -1.58
C ALA A 126 -14.23 -12.38 -0.60
N ASP A 127 -13.61 -13.49 -1.02
CA ASP A 127 -12.59 -14.19 -0.22
C ASP A 127 -11.32 -13.35 0.02
N ALA A 128 -10.93 -12.52 -0.94
CA ALA A 128 -9.79 -11.62 -0.77
C ALA A 128 -10.08 -10.60 0.35
N TYR A 129 -11.29 -10.03 0.38
CA TYR A 129 -11.70 -9.12 1.45
C TYR A 129 -11.83 -9.81 2.81
N ARG A 130 -12.33 -11.06 2.86
CA ARG A 130 -12.35 -11.87 4.09
C ARG A 130 -10.96 -12.15 4.62
N ALA A 131 -10.04 -12.56 3.75
CA ALA A 131 -8.64 -12.79 4.10
C ALA A 131 -7.95 -11.49 4.55
N ASP A 132 -8.28 -10.36 3.93
CA ASP A 132 -7.77 -9.06 4.34
C ASP A 132 -8.21 -8.69 5.75
N LEU A 133 -9.49 -8.86 6.09
CA LEU A 133 -10.03 -8.57 7.42
C LEU A 133 -9.44 -9.49 8.49
N ALA A 134 -9.17 -10.75 8.15
CA ALA A 134 -8.50 -11.68 9.07
C ALA A 134 -7.07 -11.22 9.41
N ARG A 135 -6.37 -10.58 8.46
CA ARG A 135 -5.02 -10.04 8.65
C ARG A 135 -5.01 -8.64 9.27
N PHE A 136 -5.97 -7.79 8.90
CA PHE A 136 -6.08 -6.40 9.33
C PHE A 136 -7.49 -6.13 9.87
N PRO A 137 -7.79 -6.57 11.11
CA PRO A 137 -9.13 -6.47 11.68
C PRO A 137 -9.63 -5.03 11.76
N ARG A 138 -10.92 -4.87 11.50
CA ARG A 138 -11.67 -3.61 11.63
C ARG A 138 -12.84 -3.82 12.59
N THR A 139 -13.14 -2.84 13.42
CA THR A 139 -14.39 -2.83 14.19
C THR A 139 -15.58 -2.53 13.26
N PRO A 140 -16.82 -2.85 13.67
CA PRO A 140 -18.00 -2.51 12.89
C PRO A 140 -18.07 -1.03 12.49
N GLU A 141 -17.65 -0.11 13.37
CA GLU A 141 -17.68 1.34 13.13
C GLU A 141 -16.64 1.79 12.09
N ASN A 142 -15.52 1.07 11.98
CA ASN A 142 -14.45 1.32 10.99
C ASN A 142 -14.55 0.42 9.75
N THR A 143 -15.65 -0.34 9.63
CA THR A 143 -15.92 -1.20 8.48
C THR A 143 -16.83 -0.44 7.52
N PRO A 144 -16.34 -0.08 6.32
CA PRO A 144 -17.16 0.60 5.34
C PRO A 144 -18.39 -0.22 4.95
N HIS A 145 -19.49 0.46 4.61
CA HIS A 145 -20.76 -0.20 4.30
C HIS A 145 -20.64 -1.24 3.17
N TRP A 146 -19.87 -0.94 2.12
CA TRP A 146 -19.64 -1.86 1.01
C TRP A 146 -18.96 -3.16 1.46
N LEU A 147 -18.00 -3.06 2.39
CA LEU A 147 -17.27 -4.21 2.91
C LEU A 147 -18.19 -5.07 3.78
N ALA A 148 -18.94 -4.44 4.68
CA ALA A 148 -19.95 -5.14 5.47
C ALA A 148 -20.97 -5.88 4.60
N ALA A 149 -21.41 -5.27 3.50
CA ALA A 149 -22.31 -5.90 2.53
C ALA A 149 -21.67 -7.14 1.87
N ILE A 150 -20.42 -7.04 1.40
CA ILE A 150 -19.70 -8.18 0.81
C ILE A 150 -19.52 -9.33 1.82
N LEU A 151 -19.22 -9.01 3.08
CA LEU A 151 -19.10 -10.00 4.15
C LEU A 151 -20.43 -10.70 4.45
N ALA A 152 -21.56 -10.01 4.23
CA ALA A 152 -22.91 -10.57 4.30
C ALA A 152 -23.35 -11.29 3.01
N GLY A 153 -22.49 -11.39 2.00
CA GLY A 153 -22.76 -12.14 0.76
C GLY A 153 -23.16 -11.28 -0.45
N ALA A 154 -23.08 -9.96 -0.38
CA ALA A 154 -23.24 -9.11 -1.56
C ALA A 154 -22.11 -9.34 -2.58
N PRO A 155 -22.38 -9.19 -3.89
CA PRO A 155 -21.33 -9.24 -4.90
C PRO A 155 -20.36 -8.07 -4.75
N THR A 156 -19.11 -8.29 -5.14
CA THR A 156 -18.12 -7.21 -5.25
C THR A 156 -18.48 -6.30 -6.42
N ARG A 157 -17.92 -5.09 -6.48
CA ARG A 157 -17.98 -4.22 -7.66
C ARG A 157 -17.53 -4.94 -8.92
N HIS A 158 -16.57 -5.84 -8.82
CA HIS A 158 -15.97 -6.48 -9.98
C HIS A 158 -16.77 -7.69 -10.50
N ASP A 159 -17.62 -8.27 -9.65
CA ASP A 159 -18.60 -9.29 -10.06
C ASP A 159 -19.78 -8.68 -10.84
N ARG A 160 -20.02 -7.38 -10.66
CA ARG A 160 -21.08 -6.61 -11.34
C ARG A 160 -20.58 -6.17 -12.72
N LYS A 161 -20.41 -7.11 -13.65
CA LYS A 161 -20.16 -6.84 -15.08
C LYS A 161 -21.22 -7.48 -15.96
#